data_AF-A0A8X6PI26-F1
#
_entry.id   AF-A0A8X6PI26-F1
#
_cell.length_a   1.000
_cell.length_b   1.000
_cell.length_c   1.000
_cell.angle_alpha   90.00
_cell.angle_beta   90.00
_cell.angle_gamma   90.00
#
_symmetry.space_group_name_H-M   'P 1'
#
loop_
_entity.id
_entity.type
_entity.pdbx_description
1 polymer ?
#
loop_
_entity_poly.entity_id
_entity_poly.type
_entity_poly.pdbx_seq_one_letter_code
_entity_poly.pdbx_strand_id
1 'polypeptide(L)'
;MHLLEPPYKTNCMDYEDLWKKNNKTGPRSQEMCKEWCKWNIYKACDDCARKPTMLQKPKKMCVTNPCNNSPSEQEIVDTCKRSCKVNCKKLIYHYEILDELKDSLSVKSPESYNR
;
A
#
# COMPACT_ATOMS: atom_id res chain seq x y z
N MET A 1 -1.08 -5.79 37.88
CA MET A 1 -0.63 -5.96 36.49
C MET A 1 0.88 -6.12 36.51
N HIS A 2 1.41 -7.29 36.12
CA HIS A 2 2.86 -7.49 35.98
C HIS A 2 3.27 -7.09 34.56
N LEU A 3 4.13 -6.07 34.42
CA LEU A 3 4.85 -5.82 33.16
C LEU A 3 5.93 -6.90 33.01
N LEU A 4 6.10 -7.42 31.79
CA LEU A 4 7.17 -8.35 31.46
C LEU A 4 8.53 -7.65 31.50
N GLU A 5 9.51 -8.29 32.12
CA GLU A 5 10.88 -7.78 32.19
C GLU A 5 11.51 -7.69 30.78
N PRO A 6 12.22 -6.61 30.46
CA PRO A 6 12.90 -6.48 29.18
C PRO A 6 14.06 -7.50 29.04
N PRO A 7 14.32 -8.00 27.82
CA PRO A 7 13.66 -7.66 26.56
C PRO A 7 12.50 -8.60 26.24
N TYR A 8 11.29 -8.06 26.08
CA TYR A 8 10.16 -8.81 25.53
C TYR A 8 10.39 -8.99 24.02
N LYS A 9 10.32 -10.24 23.54
CA LYS A 9 10.39 -10.54 22.11
C LYS A 9 9.14 -10.00 21.42
N THR A 10 9.26 -8.87 20.73
CA THR A 10 8.20 -8.39 19.83
C THR A 10 8.29 -9.10 18.49
N ASN A 11 7.19 -9.72 18.04
CA ASN A 11 7.11 -10.26 16.67
C ASN A 11 6.71 -9.16 15.67
N CYS A 12 7.46 -8.07 15.63
CA CYS A 12 7.27 -6.96 14.72
C CYS A 12 8.47 -6.81 13.76
N MET A 13 8.34 -5.94 12.78
CA MET A 13 9.43 -5.56 11.86
C MET A 13 9.67 -4.05 11.93
N ASP A 14 10.94 -3.66 12.11
CA ASP A 14 11.37 -2.27 11.92
C ASP A 14 11.68 -2.06 10.43
N TYR A 15 10.64 -1.76 9.66
CA TYR A 15 10.77 -1.55 8.21
C TYR A 15 11.62 -0.33 7.86
N GLU A 16 11.71 0.66 8.75
CA GLU A 16 12.55 1.84 8.54
C GLU A 16 14.04 1.47 8.59
N ASP A 17 14.42 0.70 9.61
CA ASP A 17 15.79 0.19 9.75
C ASP A 17 16.14 -0.78 8.60
N LEU A 18 15.24 -1.71 8.28
CA LEU A 18 15.42 -2.64 7.16
C LEU A 18 15.61 -1.91 5.83
N TRP A 19 14.77 -0.90 5.55
CA TRP A 19 14.86 -0.10 4.34
C TRP A 19 16.19 0.65 4.25
N LYS A 20 16.68 1.21 5.36
CA LYS A 20 17.99 1.87 5.42
C LYS A 20 19.13 0.89 5.14
N LYS A 21 19.11 -0.29 5.77
CA LYS A 21 20.11 -1.36 5.57
C LYS A 21 20.14 -1.87 4.13
N ASN A 22 18.98 -1.90 3.47
CA ASN A 22 18.84 -2.32 2.09
C ASN A 22 19.02 -1.18 1.07
N ASN A 23 19.89 -0.20 1.35
CA ASN A 23 20.16 0.93 0.45
C ASN A 23 18.89 1.67 -0.01
N LYS A 24 17.94 1.86 0.90
CA LYS A 24 16.65 2.51 0.62
C LYS A 24 15.83 1.79 -0.46
N THR A 25 15.97 0.47 -0.54
CA THR A 25 15.14 -0.40 -1.37
C THR A 25 14.29 -1.30 -0.47
N GLY A 26 13.16 -1.77 -0.97
CA GLY A 26 12.23 -2.57 -0.18
C GLY A 26 11.10 -1.75 0.46
N PRO A 27 10.16 -2.44 1.11
CA PRO A 27 9.05 -1.80 1.79
C PRO A 27 9.53 -1.04 3.04
N ARG A 28 9.11 0.22 3.17
CA ARG A 28 9.40 1.09 4.32
C ARG A 28 8.30 1.07 5.40
N SER A 29 7.24 0.31 5.18
CA SER A 29 6.15 0.10 6.14
C SER A 29 5.44 -1.23 5.88
N GLN A 30 4.64 -1.69 6.85
CA GLN A 30 3.75 -2.84 6.71
C GLN A 30 2.80 -2.68 5.52
N GLU A 31 2.22 -1.50 5.34
CA GLU A 31 1.29 -1.20 4.24
C GLU A 31 2.01 -1.33 2.89
N MET A 32 3.24 -0.81 2.78
CA MET A 32 4.06 -0.96 1.59
C MET A 32 4.48 -2.43 1.38
N CYS A 33 4.74 -3.20 2.43
CA CYS A 33 5.01 -4.64 2.34
C CYS A 33 3.83 -5.37 1.70
N LYS A 34 2.60 -5.08 2.15
CA LYS A 34 1.39 -5.72 1.61
C LYS A 34 1.21 -5.41 0.12
N GLU A 35 1.40 -4.15 -0.26
CA GLU A 35 1.32 -3.74 -1.67
C GLU A 35 2.42 -4.37 -2.52
N TRP A 36 3.65 -4.46 -1.99
CA TRP A 36 4.74 -5.14 -2.68
C TRP A 36 4.46 -6.64 -2.85
N CYS A 37 3.96 -7.32 -1.81
CA CYS A 37 3.58 -8.73 -1.88
C CYS A 37 2.54 -8.99 -2.97
N LYS A 38 1.48 -8.18 -3.02
CA LYS A 38 0.47 -8.25 -4.09
C LYS A 38 1.11 -8.06 -5.47
N TRP A 39 1.93 -7.02 -5.61
CA TRP A 39 2.62 -6.71 -6.87
C TRP A 39 3.49 -7.87 -7.37
N ASN A 40 4.23 -8.52 -6.46
CA ASN A 40 5.04 -9.69 -6.81
C ASN A 40 4.19 -10.89 -7.23
N ILE A 41 3.03 -11.11 -6.59
CA ILE A 41 2.12 -12.21 -6.97
C ILE A 41 1.57 -11.97 -8.38
N TYR A 42 1.08 -10.77 -8.69
CA TYR A 42 0.59 -10.48 -10.05
C TYR A 42 1.72 -10.56 -11.08
N LYS A 43 2.91 -10.04 -10.76
CA LYS A 43 4.09 -10.13 -11.62
C LYS A 43 4.58 -11.56 -11.84
N ALA A 44 4.29 -12.48 -10.93
CA ALA A 44 4.65 -13.89 -11.11
C ALA A 44 3.70 -14.60 -12.08
N CYS A 45 2.46 -14.14 -12.19
CA CYS A 45 1.46 -14.71 -13.11
C CYS A 45 1.68 -14.29 -14.56
N ASP A 46 2.13 -13.06 -14.78
CA ASP A 46 2.39 -12.47 -16.09
C ASP A 46 3.60 -11.53 -15.92
N ASP A 47 4.44 -11.30 -16.92
CA ASP A 47 5.64 -10.43 -16.77
C ASP A 47 5.27 -8.93 -16.54
N CYS A 48 4.03 -8.64 -16.20
CA CYS A 48 3.51 -7.35 -15.78
C CYS A 48 2.70 -7.47 -14.47
N ALA A 49 2.45 -6.36 -13.78
CA ALA A 49 1.57 -6.34 -12.61
C ALA A 49 0.57 -5.17 -12.64
N ARG A 50 -0.52 -5.32 -11.89
CA ARG A 50 -1.47 -4.22 -11.63
C ARG A 50 -0.76 -3.05 -10.96
N LYS A 51 -1.13 -1.82 -11.31
CA LYS A 51 -0.54 -0.60 -10.74
C LYS A 51 -0.73 -0.58 -9.21
N PRO A 52 0.34 -0.67 -8.41
CA PRO A 52 0.24 -0.55 -6.97
C PRO A 52 0.17 0.92 -6.57
N THR A 53 -0.61 1.24 -5.53
CA THR A 53 -0.83 2.62 -5.07
C THR A 53 0.42 3.21 -4.40
N MET A 54 1.25 2.35 -3.78
CA MET A 54 2.35 2.78 -2.91
C MET A 54 3.77 2.62 -3.53
N LEU A 55 3.91 2.14 -4.77
CA LEU A 55 5.21 2.14 -5.46
C LEU A 55 5.34 3.40 -6.31
N GLN A 56 6.41 4.18 -6.08
CA GLN A 56 6.60 5.45 -6.78
C GLN A 56 6.85 5.29 -8.29
N LYS A 57 7.45 4.17 -8.72
CA LYS A 57 7.81 3.91 -10.13
C LYS A 57 7.64 2.42 -10.47
N PRO A 58 6.41 1.89 -10.53
CA PRO A 58 6.19 0.49 -10.87
C PRO A 58 6.62 0.26 -12.32
N LYS A 59 7.52 -0.71 -12.54
CA LYS A 59 7.90 -1.17 -13.88
C LYS A 59 6.94 -2.25 -14.35
N LYS A 60 6.74 -2.35 -15.67
CA LYS A 60 5.92 -3.39 -16.33
C LYS A 60 4.50 -3.46 -15.78
N MET A 61 3.69 -2.43 -16.06
CA MET A 61 2.27 -2.43 -15.68
C MET A 61 1.43 -3.15 -16.73
N CYS A 62 0.43 -3.90 -16.30
CA CYS A 62 -0.50 -4.55 -17.23
C CYS A 62 -1.54 -3.56 -17.76
N VAL A 63 -1.88 -3.70 -19.05
CA VAL A 63 -2.97 -2.95 -19.71
C VAL A 63 -4.33 -3.59 -19.39
N THR A 64 -4.36 -4.92 -19.32
CA THR A 64 -5.53 -5.74 -19.01
C THR A 64 -5.28 -6.59 -17.77
N ASN A 65 -6.32 -7.22 -17.23
CA ASN A 65 -6.20 -8.03 -16.03
C ASN A 65 -5.32 -9.27 -16.33
N PRO A 66 -4.14 -9.39 -15.68
CA PRO A 66 -3.07 -10.28 -16.18
C PRO A 66 -3.21 -11.75 -15.77
N CYS A 67 -4.25 -12.12 -15.02
CA CYS A 67 -4.31 -13.46 -14.43
C CYS A 67 -5.68 -14.09 -14.62
N ASN A 68 -5.78 -15.06 -15.54
CA ASN A 68 -7.00 -15.89 -15.67
C ASN A 68 -7.08 -16.99 -14.60
N ASN A 69 -5.92 -17.39 -14.05
CA ASN A 69 -5.79 -18.44 -13.03
C ASN A 69 -5.20 -17.92 -11.70
N SER A 70 -5.32 -16.62 -11.40
CA SER A 70 -4.86 -16.10 -10.11
C SER A 70 -5.71 -16.66 -8.96
N PRO A 71 -5.12 -16.82 -7.76
CA PRO A 71 -5.91 -16.89 -6.54
C PRO A 71 -6.91 -15.74 -6.49
N SER A 72 -8.03 -15.95 -5.83
CA SER A 72 -9.00 -14.88 -5.60
C SER A 72 -8.32 -13.68 -4.92
N GLU A 73 -8.84 -12.48 -5.16
CA GLU A 73 -8.31 -11.26 -4.54
C GLU A 73 -8.21 -11.39 -3.00
N GLN A 74 -9.19 -12.06 -2.40
CA GLN A 74 -9.22 -12.32 -0.97
C GLN A 74 -8.07 -13.21 -0.49
N GLU A 75 -7.76 -14.28 -1.23
CA GLU A 75 -6.63 -15.17 -0.92
C GLU A 75 -5.28 -14.45 -1.03
N ILE A 76 -5.12 -13.60 -2.05
CA ILE A 76 -3.91 -12.78 -2.22
C ILE A 76 -3.77 -11.83 -1.04
N VAL A 77 -4.86 -11.12 -0.68
CA VAL A 77 -4.89 -10.19 0.45
C VAL A 77 -4.52 -10.90 1.76
N ASP A 78 -5.11 -12.06 2.03
CA ASP A 78 -4.88 -12.79 3.29
C ASP A 78 -3.51 -13.46 3.34
N THR A 79 -2.96 -13.85 2.19
CA THR A 79 -1.57 -14.29 2.07
C THR A 79 -0.63 -13.14 2.43
N CYS A 80 -0.81 -11.96 1.83
CA CYS A 80 0.05 -10.81 2.10
C CYS A 80 -0.11 -10.25 3.53
N LYS A 81 -1.30 -10.33 4.13
CA LYS A 81 -1.50 -9.99 5.55
C LYS A 81 -0.69 -10.90 6.47
N ARG A 82 -0.64 -12.20 6.20
CA ARG A 82 0.10 -13.19 7.01
C ARG A 82 1.61 -13.06 6.82
N SER A 83 2.07 -12.77 5.61
CA SER A 83 3.50 -12.63 5.30
C SER A 83 4.11 -11.34 5.85
N CYS A 84 3.35 -10.24 5.91
CA CYS A 84 3.87 -8.94 6.35
C CYS A 84 3.69 -8.71 7.86
N LYS A 85 4.79 -8.76 8.59
CA LYS A 85 4.83 -8.46 10.03
C LYS A 85 4.31 -7.06 10.34
N VAL A 86 3.75 -6.89 11.53
CA VAL A 86 3.32 -5.58 12.05
C VAL A 86 4.52 -4.64 12.20
N ASN A 87 4.29 -3.34 11.99
CA ASN A 87 5.32 -2.33 12.22
C ASN A 87 5.73 -2.33 13.71
N CYS A 88 7.02 -2.32 14.01
CA CYS A 88 7.48 -2.06 15.39
C CYS A 88 7.19 -0.61 15.82
N LYS A 89 7.24 0.31 14.87
CA LYS A 89 6.95 1.73 15.05
C LYS A 89 5.99 2.17 13.96
N LYS A 90 4.85 2.74 14.34
CA LYS A 90 3.85 3.29 13.41
C LYS A 90 3.48 4.70 13.84
N LEU A 91 3.64 5.65 12.94
CA LEU A 91 3.11 7.01 13.14
C LEU A 91 1.63 7.00 12.83
N ILE A 92 0.83 7.54 13.74
CA ILE A 92 -0.63 7.68 13.60
C ILE A 92 -0.93 9.16 13.82
N TYR A 93 -1.64 9.76 12.87
CA TYR A 93 -2.06 11.16 12.95
C TYR A 93 -3.56 11.20 13.21
N HIS A 94 -3.95 12.00 14.19
CA HIS A 94 -5.34 12.37 14.41
C HIS A 94 -5.53 13.78 13.86
N TYR A 95 -6.55 13.97 13.04
CA TYR A 95 -6.87 15.25 12.45
C TYR A 95 -8.38 15.45 12.43
N GLU A 96 -8.80 16.70 12.60
CA GLU A 96 -10.18 17.14 12.45
C GLU A 96 -10.30 17.84 11.10
N ILE A 97 -11.33 17.49 10.33
CA ILE A 97 -11.61 18.13 9.04
C ILE A 97 -12.60 19.26 9.29
N LEU A 98 -12.21 20.50 8.95
CA LEU A 98 -13.09 21.66 8.96
C LEU A 98 -13.64 21.86 7.55
N ASP A 99 -14.96 21.96 7.43
CA ASP A 99 -15.73 21.90 6.18
C ASP A 99 -15.69 23.20 5.31
N GLU A 100 -14.68 24.07 5.49
CA GLU A 100 -14.66 25.46 4.97
C GLU A 100 -14.39 25.62 3.45
N LEU A 101 -14.57 24.58 2.62
CA LEU A 101 -14.32 24.65 1.15
C LEU A 101 -15.45 24.07 0.29
N LYS A 102 -16.71 24.17 0.73
CA LYS A 102 -17.87 23.80 -0.12
C LYS A 102 -18.27 24.89 -1.15
N ASP A 103 -17.81 26.14 -1.00
CA ASP A 103 -18.32 27.24 -1.83
C ASP A 103 -17.50 27.62 -3.08
N SER A 104 -16.32 27.06 -3.31
CA SER A 104 -15.46 27.47 -4.44
C SER A 104 -15.42 26.52 -5.66
N LEU A 105 -16.21 25.44 -5.67
CA LEU A 105 -16.28 24.51 -6.81
C LEU A 105 -17.62 24.53 -7.58
N SER A 106 -18.38 25.63 -7.49
CA SER A 106 -19.41 25.94 -8.49
C SER A 106 -18.77 26.55 -9.75
N VAL A 107 -17.88 25.78 -10.41
CA VAL A 107 -17.49 26.11 -11.79
C VAL A 107 -18.71 25.83 -12.67
N LYS A 108 -19.38 26.93 -13.05
CA LYS A 108 -20.48 26.94 -14.01
C LYS A 108 -20.05 26.21 -15.29
N SER A 109 -20.81 25.20 -15.69
CA SER A 109 -20.75 24.63 -17.04
C SER A 109 -21.07 25.72 -18.05
N PRO A 110 -20.21 26.01 -19.05
CA PRO A 110 -20.64 26.78 -20.21
C PRO A 110 -21.53 25.91 -21.09
N GLU A 111 -22.63 26.51 -21.50
CA GLU A 111 -23.66 25.99 -22.38
C GLU A 111 -23.10 25.64 -23.76
N SER A 112 -23.77 24.65 -24.37
CA SER A 112 -23.70 24.31 -25.79
C SER A 112 -23.76 25.53 -26.72
N TYR A 113 -22.89 25.56 -27.73
CA TYR A 113 -23.15 26.32 -28.97
C TYR A 113 -22.88 25.46 -30.20
N ASN A 114 -23.93 25.33 -31.01
CA ASN A 114 -23.95 24.71 -32.33
C ASN A 114 -22.98 25.40 -33.30
N ARG A 115 -22.39 24.62 -34.20
CA ARG A 115 -22.34 24.97 -35.62
C ARG A 115 -22.30 23.71 -36.48
#